data_AF-A0A6A9SYA8-F1
#
_entry.id   AF-A0A6A9SYA8-F1
#
_cell.length_a   1.000
_cell.length_b   1.000
_cell.length_c   1.000
_cell.angle_alpha   90.00
_cell.angle_beta   90.00
_cell.angle_gamma   90.00
#
_symmetry.space_group_name_H-M   'P 1'
#
loop_
_entity.id
_entity.type
_entity.pdbx_description
1 polymer ?
#
loop_
_entity_poly.entity_id
_entity_poly.type
_entity_poly.pdbx_seq_one_letter_code
_entity_poly.pdbx_strand_id
1 'polypeptide(L)'
;MPDDTIYEDKETRSRRGIATYLRRLAGAFRRGEPGPVDEEQTVTVDPPAEADFEVEIEREGDTVALELEMEWDESEGEVDVEAHASKATFELYEDNAEEYRWRLVHDNGNIIADGGE
;
A
#
# COMPACT_ATOMS: atom_id res chain seq x y z
N MET A 1 1.60 18.99 -21.58
CA MET A 1 1.32 17.63 -22.11
C MET A 1 -0.06 17.26 -21.57
N PRO A 2 -0.87 16.40 -22.19
CA PRO A 2 -2.07 15.93 -21.49
C PRO A 2 -1.62 15.25 -20.19
N ASP A 3 -2.33 15.53 -19.10
CA ASP A 3 -2.09 14.88 -17.81
C ASP A 3 -2.47 13.41 -17.95
N ASP A 4 -1.47 12.55 -18.16
CA ASP A 4 -1.67 11.10 -18.29
C ASP A 4 -1.78 10.51 -16.88
N THR A 5 -3.01 10.43 -16.36
CA THR A 5 -3.31 9.78 -15.07
C THR A 5 -2.81 8.34 -15.09
N ILE A 6 -1.83 8.02 -14.23
CA ILE A 6 -1.20 6.69 -14.14
C ILE A 6 -2.12 5.69 -13.43
N TYR A 7 -2.80 6.14 -12.38
CA TYR A 7 -3.69 5.32 -11.55
C TYR A 7 -4.80 6.17 -10.94
N GLU A 8 -6.03 5.64 -10.91
CA GLU A 8 -7.17 6.25 -10.25
C GLU A 8 -7.97 5.15 -9.53
N ASP A 9 -8.23 5.34 -8.23
CA ASP A 9 -9.19 4.53 -7.47
C ASP A 9 -10.08 5.43 -6.61
N LYS A 10 -11.33 5.00 -6.43
CA LYS A 10 -12.32 5.73 -5.62
C LYS A 10 -13.19 4.76 -4.85
N GLU A 11 -12.89 4.62 -3.57
CA GLU A 11 -13.64 3.76 -2.64
C GLU A 11 -14.24 4.55 -1.47
N THR A 12 -15.46 4.19 -1.06
CA THR A 12 -16.03 4.67 0.20
C THR A 12 -15.41 3.91 1.38
N ARG A 13 -14.63 4.61 2.20
CA ARG A 13 -13.94 4.03 3.36
C ARG A 13 -14.49 4.55 4.68
N SER A 14 -14.47 3.71 5.72
CA SER A 14 -14.74 4.17 7.09
C SER A 14 -13.60 5.07 7.59
N ARG A 15 -13.85 5.91 8.60
CA ARG A 15 -12.80 6.73 9.26
C ARG A 15 -11.59 5.90 9.72
N ARG A 16 -11.85 4.67 10.21
CA ARG A 16 -10.79 3.73 10.62
C ARG A 16 -10.02 3.19 9.40
N GLY A 17 -10.72 2.93 8.30
CA GLY A 17 -10.13 2.51 7.02
C GLY A 17 -9.16 3.57 6.49
N ILE A 18 -9.61 4.83 6.41
CA ILE A 18 -8.78 5.98 5.99
C ILE A 18 -7.52 6.09 6.87
N ALA A 19 -7.68 6.04 8.20
CA ALA A 19 -6.53 6.11 9.11
C ALA A 19 -5.55 4.93 8.94
N THR A 20 -6.07 3.75 8.61
CA THR A 20 -5.24 2.56 8.36
C THR A 20 -4.45 2.70 7.07
N TYR A 21 -5.10 3.18 6.00
CA TYR A 21 -4.48 3.48 4.71
C TYR A 21 -3.35 4.51 4.85
N LEU A 22 -3.62 5.67 5.45
CA LEU A 22 -2.61 6.70 5.67
C LEU A 22 -1.45 6.22 6.56
N ARG A 23 -1.73 5.43 7.60
CA ARG A 23 -0.69 4.84 8.46
C ARG A 23 0.22 3.89 7.68
N ARG A 24 -0.32 3.15 6.72
CA ARG A 24 0.43 2.21 5.87
C ARG A 24 1.40 2.97 4.97
N LEU A 25 0.93 3.97 4.25
CA LEU A 25 1.76 4.86 3.42
C LEU A 25 2.85 5.54 4.26
N ALA A 26 2.48 6.22 5.34
CA ALA A 26 3.44 6.88 6.24
C ALA A 26 4.46 5.89 6.83
N GLY A 27 4.05 4.65 7.07
CA GLY A 27 4.93 3.60 7.53
C GLY A 27 5.97 3.20 6.49
N ALA A 28 5.56 3.02 5.23
CA ALA A 28 6.43 2.64 4.11
C ALA A 28 7.46 3.75 3.83
N PHE A 29 7.00 5.00 3.66
CA PHE A 29 7.88 6.13 3.40
C PHE A 29 8.91 6.35 4.51
N ARG A 30 8.51 6.20 5.78
CA ARG A 30 9.46 6.30 6.90
C ARG A 30 10.57 5.25 6.85
N ARG A 31 10.33 4.10 6.22
CA ARG A 31 11.32 3.03 6.05
C ARG A 31 12.12 3.16 4.76
N GLY A 32 11.78 4.11 3.88
CA GLY A 32 12.31 4.17 2.51
C GLY A 32 11.87 2.96 1.68
N GLU A 33 10.64 2.49 1.92
CA GLU A 33 10.01 1.42 1.14
C GLU A 33 8.89 2.03 0.28
N PRO A 34 8.65 1.50 -0.94
CA PRO A 34 7.52 1.92 -1.76
C PRO A 34 6.19 1.81 -1.01
N GLY A 35 5.43 2.90 -1.03
CA GLY A 35 4.12 3.02 -0.43
C GLY A 35 3.03 2.48 -1.36
N PRO A 36 2.22 1.50 -0.94
CA PRO A 36 1.13 0.97 -1.76
C PRO A 36 -0.05 1.95 -1.78
N VAL A 37 -0.53 2.26 -2.99
CA VAL A 37 -1.65 3.20 -3.21
C VAL A 37 -2.99 2.49 -3.42
N ASP A 38 -2.98 1.16 -3.43
CA ASP A 38 -4.16 0.31 -3.51
C ASP A 38 -4.20 -0.76 -2.40
N GLU A 39 -5.37 -1.34 -2.18
CA GLU A 39 -5.53 -2.42 -1.19
C GLU A 39 -4.81 -3.70 -1.62
N GLU A 40 -4.83 -4.01 -2.92
CA GLU A 40 -4.19 -5.20 -3.49
C GLU A 40 -2.66 -5.07 -3.58
N GLN A 41 -2.13 -3.87 -3.30
CA GLN A 41 -0.70 -3.52 -3.40
C GLN A 41 -0.09 -3.93 -4.74
N THR A 42 -0.89 -3.69 -5.77
CA THR A 42 -0.50 -3.84 -7.17
C THR A 42 0.09 -2.56 -7.74
N VAL A 43 -0.15 -1.43 -7.08
CA VAL A 43 0.43 -0.13 -7.43
C VAL A 43 1.15 0.44 -6.23
N THR A 44 2.41 0.78 -6.42
CA THR A 44 3.25 1.39 -5.38
C THR A 44 3.93 2.65 -5.88
N VAL A 45 4.18 3.56 -4.94
CA VAL A 45 4.88 4.82 -5.17
C VAL A 45 6.05 4.95 -4.20
N ASP A 46 7.22 5.28 -4.72
CA ASP A 46 8.42 5.59 -3.95
C ASP A 46 8.81 7.05 -4.20
N PRO A 47 8.34 8.00 -3.36
CA PRO A 47 8.66 9.41 -3.54
C PRO A 47 10.10 9.72 -3.13
N PRO A 48 10.71 10.81 -3.65
CA PRO A 48 12.01 11.27 -3.21
C PRO A 48 12.03 11.66 -1.71
N ALA A 49 13.24 11.85 -1.19
CA ALA A 49 13.45 12.30 0.18
C ALA A 49 12.83 13.68 0.48
N GLU A 50 12.67 14.52 -0.55
CA GLU A 50 12.01 15.81 -0.48
C GLU A 50 11.03 15.91 -1.66
N ALA A 51 9.78 16.26 -1.37
CA ALA A 51 8.71 16.45 -2.36
C ALA A 51 7.86 17.64 -1.93
N ASP A 52 7.25 18.32 -2.90
CA ASP A 52 6.28 19.36 -2.62
C ASP A 52 4.97 18.70 -2.13
N PHE A 53 4.37 19.27 -1.09
CA PHE A 53 3.17 18.70 -0.46
C PHE A 53 2.15 19.79 -0.17
N GLU A 54 0.95 19.62 -0.71
CA GLU A 54 -0.17 20.54 -0.56
C GLU A 54 -1.36 19.86 0.12
N VAL A 55 -2.08 20.63 0.93
CA VAL A 55 -3.31 20.20 1.60
C VAL A 55 -4.38 21.24 1.37
N GLU A 56 -5.45 20.85 0.70
CA GLU A 56 -6.60 21.70 0.42
C GLU A 56 -7.88 21.14 1.05
N ILE A 57 -8.77 22.03 1.49
CA ILE A 57 -10.12 21.68 1.94
C ILE A 57 -11.12 22.52 1.16
N GLU A 58 -11.91 21.85 0.33
CA GLU A 58 -12.93 22.48 -0.50
C GLU A 58 -14.34 22.20 0.00
N ARG A 59 -15.27 23.10 -0.32
CA ARG A 59 -16.71 22.90 -0.13
C ARG A 59 -17.45 23.18 -1.43
N GLU A 60 -18.10 22.15 -1.95
CA GLU A 60 -18.99 22.26 -3.11
C GLU A 60 -20.40 21.80 -2.71
N GLY A 61 -21.34 22.75 -2.63
CA GLY A 61 -22.69 22.49 -2.15
C GLY A 61 -22.70 21.93 -0.72
N ASP A 62 -23.20 20.70 -0.57
CA ASP A 62 -23.28 19.97 0.69
C ASP A 62 -22.09 19.00 0.90
N THR A 63 -21.12 18.99 -0.01
CA THR A 63 -19.94 18.12 0.02
C THR A 63 -18.73 18.88 0.55
N VAL A 64 -17.90 18.20 1.33
CA VAL A 64 -16.58 18.68 1.76
C VAL A 64 -15.54 17.69 1.25
N ALA A 65 -14.52 18.20 0.56
CA ALA A 65 -13.36 17.43 0.12
C ALA A 65 -12.13 17.84 0.92
N LEU A 66 -11.30 16.87 1.31
CA LEU A 66 -9.95 17.08 1.80
C LEU A 66 -9.04 16.45 0.77
N GLU A 67 -8.16 17.25 0.19
CA GLU A 67 -7.22 16.82 -0.83
C GLU A 67 -5.81 16.85 -0.23
N LEU A 68 -5.05 15.79 -0.49
CA LEU A 68 -3.67 15.66 -0.07
C LEU A 68 -2.89 15.35 -1.34
N GLU A 69 -2.07 16.30 -1.77
CA GLU A 69 -1.31 16.19 -3.00
C GLU A 69 0.18 16.20 -2.68
N MET A 70 0.92 15.36 -3.40
CA MET A 70 2.37 15.31 -3.35
C MET A 70 2.89 15.32 -4.77
N GLU A 71 3.79 16.25 -5.06
CA GLU A 71 4.36 16.44 -6.39
C GLU A 71 5.89 16.36 -6.31
N TRP A 72 6.49 15.71 -7.30
CA TRP A 72 7.92 15.64 -7.49
C TRP A 72 8.25 15.47 -8.97
N ASP A 73 9.50 15.74 -9.32
CA ASP A 73 10.02 15.50 -10.66
C ASP A 73 10.03 13.98 -10.92
N GLU A 74 9.45 13.53 -12.05
CA GLU A 74 9.31 12.09 -12.36
C GLU A 74 10.65 11.32 -12.28
N SER A 75 11.77 12.01 -12.52
CA SER A 75 13.10 11.43 -12.44
C SER A 75 13.63 11.18 -11.01
N GLU A 76 12.97 11.72 -9.98
CA GLU A 76 13.39 11.66 -8.57
C GLU A 76 12.60 10.64 -7.73
N GLY A 77 11.54 10.05 -8.29
CA GLY A 77 10.76 9.00 -7.64
C GLY A 77 10.42 7.86 -8.59
N GLU A 78 9.74 6.83 -8.08
CA GLU A 78 9.35 5.66 -8.86
C GLU A 78 7.87 5.34 -8.64
N VAL A 79 7.18 4.95 -9.71
CA VAL A 79 5.82 4.40 -9.67
C VAL A 79 5.85 3.04 -10.33
N ASP A 80 5.54 2.00 -9.56
CA ASP A 80 5.40 0.64 -10.06
C ASP A 80 3.91 0.26 -10.12
N VAL A 81 3.37 0.13 -11.34
CA VAL A 81 1.98 -0.23 -11.62
C VAL A 81 1.75 -1.74 -11.76
N GLU A 82 2.81 -2.54 -11.67
CA GLU A 82 2.76 -4.00 -11.71
C GLU A 82 3.36 -4.60 -10.43
N ALA A 83 3.39 -3.83 -9.35
CA ALA A 83 4.00 -4.23 -8.09
C ALA A 83 3.46 -5.60 -7.65
N HIS A 84 4.36 -6.55 -7.46
CA HIS A 84 4.00 -7.89 -7.04
C HIS A 84 4.02 -7.97 -5.51
N ALA A 85 2.96 -7.48 -4.86
CA ALA A 85 2.79 -7.77 -3.46
C ALA A 85 2.73 -9.29 -3.23
N SER A 86 3.40 -9.75 -2.17
CA SER A 86 3.29 -11.13 -1.73
C SER A 86 1.82 -11.42 -1.42
N LYS A 87 1.16 -12.20 -2.28
CA LYS A 87 -0.19 -12.74 -2.07
C LYS A 87 -0.23 -13.86 -1.03
N ALA A 88 0.73 -13.84 -0.10
CA ALA A 88 0.95 -14.92 0.84
C ALA A 88 1.37 -14.40 2.22
N THR A 89 0.84 -15.07 3.24
CA THR A 89 1.01 -14.74 4.66
C THR A 89 1.82 -15.83 5.37
N PHE A 90 2.75 -15.42 6.22
CA PHE A 90 3.41 -16.34 7.14
C PHE A 90 2.45 -16.74 8.26
N GLU A 91 2.17 -18.03 8.37
CA GLU A 91 1.43 -18.63 9.48
C GLU A 91 2.40 -19.43 10.37
N LEU A 92 2.46 -19.07 11.65
CA LEU A 92 3.09 -19.89 12.68
C LEU A 92 2.04 -20.85 13.24
N TYR A 93 2.34 -22.15 13.26
CA TYR A 93 1.44 -23.17 13.78
C TYR A 93 2.20 -24.23 14.58
N GLU A 94 1.49 -24.90 15.47
CA GLU A 94 1.99 -26.06 16.20
C GLU A 94 1.60 -27.33 15.45
N ASP A 95 2.56 -28.20 15.17
CA ASP A 95 2.33 -29.45 14.47
C ASP A 95 1.88 -30.59 15.42
N ASN A 96 1.70 -31.79 14.88
CA ASN A 96 1.29 -32.96 15.68
C ASN A 96 2.38 -33.46 16.65
N ALA A 97 3.62 -32.98 16.52
CA ALA A 97 4.74 -33.29 17.40
C ALA A 97 4.94 -32.21 18.48
N GLU A 98 3.99 -31.26 18.61
CA GLU A 98 4.06 -30.13 19.54
C GLU A 98 5.23 -29.18 19.20
N GLU A 99 5.67 -29.16 17.94
CA GLU A 99 6.74 -28.29 17.45
C GLU A 99 6.15 -27.08 16.71
N TYR A 100 6.72 -25.89 16.96
CA TYR A 100 6.37 -24.69 16.21
C TYR A 100 7.02 -24.70 14.84
N ARG A 101 6.19 -24.67 13.79
CA ARG A 101 6.61 -24.54 12.39
C ARG A 101 5.99 -23.30 11.77
N TRP A 102 6.60 -22.82 10.71
CA TRP A 102 6.02 -21.77 9.88
C TRP A 102 5.63 -22.33 8.52
N ARG A 103 4.62 -21.74 7.90
CA ARG A 103 4.28 -21.94 6.48
C ARG A 103 3.93 -20.62 5.85
N LEU A 104 4.22 -20.48 4.56
CA LEU A 104 3.79 -19.36 3.75
C LEU A 104 2.56 -19.80 2.96
N VAL A 105 1.41 -19.19 3.24
CA VAL A 105 0.12 -19.54 2.66
C VAL A 105 -0.32 -18.45 1.71
N HIS A 106 -0.51 -18.78 0.44
CA HIS A 106 -1.09 -17.87 -0.54
C HIS A 106 -2.58 -17.64 -0.23
N ASP A 107 -3.12 -16.47 -0.55
CA ASP A 107 -4.54 -16.09 -0.39
C ASP A 107 -5.54 -17.06 -1.05
N ASN A 108 -5.10 -17.87 -2.03
CA ASN A 108 -5.92 -18.92 -2.63
C ASN A 108 -5.98 -20.21 -1.79
N GLY A 109 -5.36 -20.21 -0.61
CA GLY A 109 -5.29 -21.31 0.34
C GLY A 109 -4.13 -22.27 0.13
N ASN A 110 -3.31 -22.10 -0.90
CA ASN A 110 -2.18 -23.00 -1.17
C ASN A 110 -0.96 -22.66 -0.30
N ILE A 111 -0.34 -23.68 0.28
CA ILE A 111 0.98 -23.53 0.92
C ILE A 111 2.03 -23.44 -0.18
N ILE A 112 2.80 -22.37 -0.19
CA ILE A 112 3.85 -22.10 -1.20
C ILE A 112 5.27 -22.27 -0.66
N ALA A 113 5.44 -22.27 0.67
CA ALA A 113 6.68 -22.67 1.35
C ALA A 113 6.36 -23.11 2.78
N ASP A 114 7.23 -23.92 3.39
CA ASP A 114 7.15 -24.30 4.80
C ASP A 114 8.54 -24.43 5.43
N GLY A 115 8.58 -24.34 6.77
CA GLY A 115 9.79 -24.41 7.58
C GLY A 115 10.16 -25.79 8.06
N GLY A 116 9.79 -26.86 7.34
CA GLY A 116 10.16 -28.22 7.66
C GLY A 116 11.47 -28.66 7.00
N GLU A 117 12.56 -28.67 7.77
CA GLU A 117 13.66 -29.63 7.54
C GLU A 117 13.39 -30.95 8.27
#